data_AF-A0A437AMN4-F1
#
_entry.id   AF-A0A437AMN4-F1
#
_cell.length_a   1.000
_cell.length_b   1.000
_cell.length_c   1.000
_cell.angle_alpha   90.00
_cell.angle_beta   90.00
_cell.angle_gamma   90.00
#
_symmetry.space_group_name_H-M   'P 1'
#
loop_
_entity.id
_entity.type
_entity.pdbx_description
1 polymer ?
#
loop_
_entity_poly.entity_id
_entity_poly.type
_entity_poly.pdbx_seq_one_letter_code
_entity_poly.pdbx_strand_id
1 'polypeptide(L)'
;MIVICIVLLVILCPTIYCLYLYLTKELTKKEVKNFLKLSLGSFDNELIKYLVNKEENLFNQLVINYLSNKSDELLEKLAEYLRNKHYMSRSSSFTRPALVIRALIIEIVFEQIKVNYDHGFVFDNQVFQNLEKNAPFVKRYCVIAKTNDNNYFTNVCAGSFDININQMILSGFNQFVEKVTKNGISNFDNIFFPDIAIVVFKRSNLKYNVDLKYCNYVRFMTLYNGEVYSLNNLLVKIPKFIAFDYELRSGEKVAIEGNFSKYFVKYSNSYLAFITLKSIKSL
;
A
#
# COMPACT_ATOMS: atom_id res chain seq x y z
N MET A 1 -34.94 38.96 12.62
CA MET A 1 -33.60 38.92 12.02
C MET A 1 -32.77 37.74 12.51
N ILE A 2 -32.58 37.56 13.82
CA ILE A 2 -31.82 36.43 14.41
C ILE A 2 -32.35 35.05 13.95
N VAL A 3 -33.67 34.84 13.96
CA VAL A 3 -34.29 33.57 13.54
C VAL A 3 -34.02 33.25 12.06
N ILE A 4 -34.06 34.25 11.17
CA ILE A 4 -33.77 34.07 9.74
C ILE A 4 -32.29 33.72 9.53
N CYS A 5 -31.38 34.38 10.26
CA CYS A 5 -29.95 34.04 10.20
C CYS A 5 -29.66 32.61 10.68
N ILE A 6 -30.35 32.15 11.75
CA ILE A 6 -30.21 30.77 12.24
C ILE A 6 -30.71 29.77 11.21
N VAL A 7 -31.89 30.00 10.61
CA VAL A 7 -32.45 29.12 9.57
C VAL A 7 -31.54 29.07 8.34
N LEU A 8 -30.99 30.22 7.90
CA LEU A 8 -30.04 30.27 6.80
C LEU A 8 -28.76 29.49 7.11
N LEU A 9 -28.18 29.63 8.31
CA LEU A 9 -27.00 28.87 8.75
C LEU A 9 -27.26 27.36 8.76
N VAL A 10 -28.41 26.94 9.30
CA VAL A 10 -28.79 25.52 9.42
C VAL A 10 -29.03 24.86 8.06
N ILE A 11 -29.41 25.62 7.01
CA ILE A 11 -29.60 25.08 5.65
C ILE A 11 -28.31 25.21 4.82
N LEU A 12 -27.64 26.36 4.87
CA LEU A 12 -26.44 26.62 4.07
C LEU A 12 -25.26 25.76 4.52
N CYS A 13 -25.03 25.59 5.82
CA CYS A 13 -23.88 24.80 6.30
C CYS A 13 -23.93 23.33 5.84
N PRO A 14 -25.04 22.58 6.00
CA PRO A 14 -25.15 21.22 5.46
C PRO A 14 -25.05 21.18 3.94
N THR A 15 -25.65 22.14 3.24
CA THR A 15 -25.62 22.19 1.77
C THR A 15 -24.20 22.41 1.25
N ILE A 16 -23.46 23.36 1.84
CA ILE A 16 -22.05 23.62 1.54
C ILE A 16 -21.20 22.40 1.91
N TYR A 17 -21.46 21.74 3.03
CA TYR A 17 -20.75 20.52 3.42
C TYR A 17 -20.98 19.36 2.43
N CYS A 18 -22.23 19.15 1.99
CA CYS A 18 -22.57 18.16 0.97
C CYS A 18 -21.93 18.49 -0.38
N LEU A 19 -21.98 19.77 -0.80
CA LEU A 19 -21.29 20.26 -2.00
C LEU A 19 -19.77 20.05 -1.89
N TYR A 20 -19.17 20.39 -0.76
CA TYR A 20 -17.76 20.17 -0.49
C TYR A 20 -17.40 18.69 -0.62
N LEU A 21 -18.14 17.77 0.01
CA LEU A 21 -17.90 16.33 -0.12
C LEU A 21 -18.08 15.83 -1.56
N TYR A 22 -19.07 16.36 -2.27
CA TYR A 22 -19.34 16.00 -3.66
C TYR A 22 -18.25 16.52 -4.63
N LEU A 23 -17.74 17.73 -4.38
CA LEU A 23 -16.72 18.39 -5.19
C LEU A 23 -15.32 17.85 -4.91
N THR A 24 -14.93 17.73 -3.63
CA THR A 24 -13.60 17.20 -3.26
C THR A 24 -13.47 15.72 -3.60
N LYS A 25 -14.59 14.98 -3.57
CA LYS A 25 -14.65 13.54 -3.79
C LYS A 25 -13.64 12.79 -2.91
N GLU A 26 -13.29 13.31 -1.74
CA GLU A 26 -12.30 12.70 -0.86
C GLU A 26 -12.85 11.47 -0.12
N LEU A 27 -11.95 10.61 0.35
CA LEU A 27 -12.28 9.56 1.30
C LEU A 27 -12.66 10.18 2.65
N THR A 28 -13.73 9.68 3.25
CA THR A 28 -14.13 10.09 4.59
C THR A 28 -13.16 9.54 5.64
N LYS A 29 -13.06 10.19 6.82
CA LYS A 29 -12.25 9.67 7.94
C LYS A 29 -12.60 8.22 8.27
N LYS A 30 -13.89 7.88 8.25
CA LYS A 30 -14.40 6.52 8.50
C LYS A 30 -13.84 5.51 7.48
N GLU A 31 -13.81 5.85 6.20
CA GLU A 31 -13.22 4.98 5.18
C GLU A 31 -11.71 4.84 5.34
N VAL A 32 -10.99 5.95 5.56
CA VAL A 32 -9.54 5.92 5.81
C VAL A 32 -9.24 5.04 7.03
N LYS A 33 -9.98 5.20 8.13
CA LYS A 33 -9.88 4.40 9.35
C LYS A 33 -10.04 2.90 9.06
N ASN A 34 -11.10 2.54 8.34
CA ASN A 34 -11.39 1.15 8.01
C ASN A 34 -10.29 0.52 7.13
N PHE A 35 -9.85 1.20 6.08
CA PHE A 35 -8.80 0.70 5.21
C PHE A 35 -7.43 0.67 5.89
N LEU A 36 -7.16 1.63 6.78
CA LEU A 36 -5.93 1.67 7.57
C LEU A 36 -5.87 0.46 8.51
N LYS A 37 -6.97 0.13 9.20
CA LYS A 37 -7.06 -1.07 10.05
C LYS A 37 -6.73 -2.34 9.28
N LEU A 38 -7.31 -2.51 8.08
CA LEU A 38 -7.04 -3.66 7.22
C LEU A 38 -5.58 -3.70 6.75
N SER A 39 -5.02 -2.53 6.41
CA SER A 39 -3.63 -2.41 5.95
C SER A 39 -2.64 -2.76 7.06
N LEU A 40 -2.81 -2.20 8.25
CA LEU A 40 -1.98 -2.51 9.42
C LEU A 40 -2.12 -3.96 9.88
N GLY A 41 -3.33 -4.54 9.76
CA GLY A 41 -3.56 -5.96 10.00
C GLY A 41 -2.73 -6.90 9.10
N SER A 42 -2.31 -6.43 7.92
CA SER A 42 -1.51 -7.25 6.98
C SER A 42 -0.03 -7.39 7.36
N PHE A 43 0.46 -6.53 8.26
CA PHE A 43 1.82 -6.58 8.77
C PHE A 43 1.90 -7.12 10.22
N ASP A 44 0.75 -7.25 10.87
CA ASP A 44 0.62 -7.64 12.28
C ASP A 44 1.58 -6.84 13.20
N ASN A 45 1.91 -7.38 14.38
CA ASN A 45 2.88 -6.81 15.30
C ASN A 45 4.34 -6.92 14.79
N GLU A 46 4.59 -7.64 13.67
CA GLU A 46 5.93 -7.72 13.06
C GLU A 46 6.42 -6.33 12.62
N LEU A 47 5.52 -5.47 12.15
CA LEU A 47 5.85 -4.11 11.71
C LEU A 47 6.55 -3.29 12.80
N ILE A 48 6.20 -3.48 14.07
CA ILE A 48 6.79 -2.75 15.21
C ILE A 48 8.33 -2.84 15.20
N LYS A 49 8.88 -4.01 14.84
CA LYS A 49 10.33 -4.26 14.81
C LYS A 49 11.07 -3.43 13.75
N TYR A 50 10.34 -2.94 12.75
CA TYR A 50 10.89 -2.21 11.61
C TYR A 50 10.52 -0.72 11.64
N LEU A 51 9.86 -0.24 12.69
CA LEU A 51 9.57 1.17 12.91
C LEU A 51 10.58 1.79 13.86
N VAL A 52 11.03 3.00 13.56
CA VAL A 52 12.03 3.71 14.38
C VAL A 52 11.30 4.49 15.46
N ASN A 53 11.41 4.00 16.70
CA ASN A 53 10.84 4.64 17.88
C ASN A 53 11.77 5.74 18.41
N LYS A 54 11.61 6.96 17.90
CA LYS A 54 12.28 8.18 18.38
C LYS A 54 11.27 9.31 18.49
N GLU A 55 11.53 10.28 19.37
CA GLU A 55 10.61 11.39 19.66
C GLU A 55 10.27 12.21 18.42
N GLU A 56 11.22 12.37 17.49
CA GLU A 56 11.02 13.09 16.23
C GLU A 56 10.22 12.31 15.16
N ASN A 57 9.84 11.05 15.45
CA ASN A 57 9.09 10.16 14.55
C ASN A 57 7.67 9.91 15.07
N LEU A 58 6.89 10.99 15.16
CA LEU A 58 5.57 11.00 15.77
C LEU A 58 4.59 10.02 15.09
N PHE A 59 4.63 9.91 13.76
CA PHE A 59 3.76 9.01 13.02
C PHE A 59 4.12 7.54 13.28
N ASN A 60 5.40 7.18 13.23
CA ASN A 60 5.88 5.84 13.57
C ASN A 60 5.51 5.47 15.01
N GLN A 61 5.65 6.39 15.96
CA GLN A 61 5.22 6.17 17.35
C GLN A 61 3.71 5.92 17.45
N LEU A 62 2.88 6.68 16.73
CA LEU A 62 1.43 6.43 16.69
C LEU A 62 1.11 5.04 16.11
N VAL A 63 1.80 4.62 15.05
CA VAL A 63 1.63 3.27 14.48
C VAL A 63 2.06 2.20 15.47
N ILE A 64 3.21 2.35 16.13
CA ILE A 64 3.69 1.41 17.16
C ILE A 64 2.67 1.29 18.30
N ASN A 65 2.22 2.41 18.85
CA ASN A 65 1.27 2.44 19.95
C ASN A 65 -0.06 1.79 19.56
N TYR A 66 -0.54 2.04 18.33
CA TYR A 66 -1.74 1.38 17.82
C TYR A 66 -1.53 -0.13 17.69
N LEU A 67 -0.42 -0.57 17.12
CA LEU A 67 -0.16 -2.00 16.93
C LEU A 67 -0.05 -2.74 18.27
N SER A 68 0.54 -2.12 19.30
CA SER A 68 0.66 -2.69 20.64
C SER A 68 -0.68 -2.75 21.37
N ASN A 69 -1.47 -1.68 21.34
CA ASN A 69 -2.64 -1.53 22.22
C ASN A 69 -4.00 -1.73 21.52
N LYS A 70 -4.00 -1.79 20.17
CA LYS A 70 -5.19 -1.87 19.30
C LYS A 70 -6.29 -0.86 19.63
N SER A 71 -5.93 0.31 20.18
CA SER A 71 -6.88 1.36 20.58
C SER A 71 -7.55 2.02 19.36
N ASP A 72 -8.88 2.15 19.41
CA ASP A 72 -9.63 2.84 18.35
C ASP A 72 -9.30 4.34 18.29
N GLU A 73 -9.01 4.97 19.43
CA GLU A 73 -8.59 6.39 19.49
C GLU A 73 -7.28 6.62 18.72
N LEU A 74 -6.30 5.73 18.89
CA LEU A 74 -5.03 5.80 18.16
C LEU A 74 -5.25 5.58 16.66
N LEU A 75 -6.15 4.67 16.29
CA LEU A 75 -6.51 4.44 14.89
C LEU A 75 -7.21 5.67 14.28
N GLU A 76 -8.06 6.36 15.04
CA GLU A 76 -8.68 7.61 14.61
C GLU A 76 -7.65 8.71 14.39
N LYS A 77 -6.70 8.88 15.32
CA LYS A 77 -5.59 9.84 15.18
C LYS A 77 -4.75 9.57 13.93
N LEU A 78 -4.41 8.30 13.66
CA LEU A 78 -3.68 7.93 12.45
C LEU A 78 -4.49 8.21 11.17
N ALA A 79 -5.78 7.87 11.15
CA ALA A 79 -6.63 8.12 10.00
C ALA A 79 -6.79 9.62 9.71
N GLU A 80 -6.92 10.43 10.75
CA GLU A 80 -6.99 11.88 10.65
C GLU A 80 -5.66 12.48 10.17
N TYR A 81 -4.53 12.04 10.72
CA TYR A 81 -3.20 12.43 10.27
C TYR A 81 -3.03 12.22 8.76
N LEU A 82 -3.30 11.00 8.29
CA LEU A 82 -3.11 10.64 6.88
C LEU A 82 -4.01 11.45 5.95
N ARG A 83 -5.27 11.68 6.34
CA ARG A 83 -6.22 12.47 5.53
C ARG A 83 -5.81 13.94 5.45
N ASN A 84 -5.29 14.50 6.54
CA ASN A 84 -4.87 15.90 6.57
C ASN A 84 -3.56 16.10 5.77
N LYS A 85 -2.68 15.10 5.76
CA LYS A 85 -1.38 15.15 5.08
C LYS A 85 -1.45 14.83 3.58
N HIS A 86 -2.35 13.92 3.19
CA HIS A 86 -2.46 13.44 1.81
C HIS A 86 -3.86 13.63 1.24
N TYR A 87 -3.92 14.20 0.04
CA TYR A 87 -5.16 14.26 -0.72
C TYR A 87 -5.57 12.87 -1.24
N MET A 88 -6.61 12.29 -0.65
CA MET A 88 -7.11 10.94 -0.97
C MET A 88 -8.42 10.98 -1.77
N SER A 89 -8.33 11.33 -3.06
CA SER A 89 -9.51 11.39 -3.93
C SER A 89 -10.06 10.01 -4.29
N ARG A 90 -11.39 9.85 -4.22
CA ARG A 90 -12.13 8.72 -4.79
C ARG A 90 -11.96 8.62 -6.31
N SER A 91 -11.56 9.70 -6.97
CA SER A 91 -11.30 9.73 -8.41
C SER A 91 -9.88 9.31 -8.77
N SER A 92 -9.03 9.01 -7.79
CA SER A 92 -7.67 8.53 -8.03
C SER A 92 -7.66 7.29 -8.92
N SER A 93 -6.56 7.14 -9.66
CA SER A 93 -6.24 5.91 -10.38
C SER A 93 -5.94 4.74 -9.45
N PHE A 94 -5.85 4.90 -8.12
CA PHE A 94 -5.65 3.81 -7.17
C PHE A 94 -6.96 3.32 -6.56
N THR A 95 -7.02 2.04 -6.18
CA THR A 95 -8.15 1.58 -5.35
C THR A 95 -8.19 2.36 -4.04
N ARG A 96 -9.37 2.47 -3.41
CA ARG A 96 -9.51 3.27 -2.18
C ARG A 96 -8.60 2.77 -1.06
N PRO A 97 -8.46 1.45 -0.80
CA PRO A 97 -7.50 0.99 0.20
C PRO A 97 -6.04 1.13 -0.27
N ALA A 98 -5.74 0.99 -1.58
CA ALA A 98 -4.40 1.22 -2.12
C ALA A 98 -3.89 2.65 -1.84
N LEU A 99 -4.77 3.66 -1.87
CA LEU A 99 -4.43 5.03 -1.49
C LEU A 99 -3.98 5.13 -0.04
N VAL A 100 -4.70 4.48 0.87
CA VAL A 100 -4.45 4.55 2.31
C VAL A 100 -3.14 3.87 2.66
N ILE A 101 -2.89 2.66 2.14
CA ILE A 101 -1.60 1.98 2.37
C ILE A 101 -0.43 2.70 1.70
N ARG A 102 -0.63 3.29 0.52
CA ARG A 102 0.40 4.12 -0.13
C ARG A 102 0.79 5.31 0.76
N ALA A 103 -0.19 6.02 1.31
CA ALA A 103 0.04 7.13 2.22
C ALA A 103 0.74 6.68 3.52
N LEU A 104 0.28 5.57 4.10
CA LEU A 104 0.94 4.94 5.26
C LEU A 104 2.42 4.66 5.00
N ILE A 105 2.75 4.03 3.86
CA ILE A 105 4.13 3.72 3.48
C ILE A 105 4.95 5.01 3.30
N ILE A 106 4.40 6.00 2.60
CA ILE A 106 5.09 7.28 2.37
C ILE A 106 5.47 7.93 3.70
N GLU A 107 4.57 8.01 4.67
CA GLU A 107 4.87 8.67 5.95
C GLU A 107 5.85 7.85 6.80
N ILE A 108 5.75 6.52 6.82
CA ILE A 108 6.75 5.67 7.52
C ILE A 108 8.15 5.91 6.93
N VAL A 109 8.26 5.87 5.59
CA VAL A 109 9.55 6.06 4.91
C VAL A 109 10.06 7.47 5.15
N PHE A 110 9.22 8.49 4.95
CA PHE A 110 9.57 9.89 5.20
C PHE A 110 10.17 10.09 6.59
N GLU A 111 9.55 9.54 7.65
CA GLU A 111 10.08 9.70 8.99
C GLU A 111 11.42 8.99 9.22
N GLN A 112 11.68 7.89 8.52
CA GLN A 112 12.92 7.13 8.69
C GLN A 112 14.12 7.70 7.92
N ILE A 113 13.90 8.21 6.70
CA ILE A 113 15.00 8.74 5.85
C ILE A 113 15.05 10.27 5.80
N LYS A 114 14.00 10.96 6.27
CA LYS A 114 13.88 12.44 6.29
C LYS A 114 14.05 13.09 4.92
N VAL A 115 13.60 12.41 3.86
CA VAL A 115 13.58 12.91 2.48
C VAL A 115 12.14 13.14 2.05
N ASN A 116 11.85 14.29 1.46
CA ASN A 116 10.52 14.60 0.94
C ASN A 116 10.14 13.66 -0.21
N TYR A 117 8.88 13.24 -0.22
CA TYR A 117 8.35 12.42 -1.30
C TYR A 117 8.01 13.27 -2.53
N ASP A 118 8.70 13.02 -3.65
CA ASP A 118 8.37 13.56 -4.97
C ASP A 118 8.39 12.44 -6.01
N HIS A 119 7.24 11.79 -6.19
CA HIS A 119 7.09 10.62 -7.07
C HIS A 119 8.05 9.47 -6.73
N GLY A 120 8.50 9.42 -5.48
CA GLY A 120 9.48 8.51 -4.92
C GLY A 120 10.39 9.24 -3.95
N PHE A 121 11.34 8.51 -3.36
CA PHE A 121 12.38 9.06 -2.51
C PHE A 121 13.72 8.82 -3.18
N VAL A 122 14.51 9.88 -3.32
CA VAL A 122 15.89 9.81 -3.80
C VAL A 122 16.81 10.16 -2.65
N PHE A 123 17.73 9.26 -2.31
CA PHE A 123 18.64 9.43 -1.18
C PHE A 123 20.05 8.97 -1.55
N ASP A 124 21.04 9.45 -0.80
CA ASP A 124 22.45 9.22 -1.09
C ASP A 124 22.95 7.84 -0.59
N ASN A 125 24.22 7.57 -0.87
CA ASN A 125 24.88 6.35 -0.42
C ASN A 125 25.00 6.27 1.11
N GLN A 126 25.12 7.39 1.82
CA GLN A 126 25.24 7.37 3.27
C GLN A 126 23.93 6.88 3.91
N VAL A 127 22.78 7.33 3.43
CA VAL A 127 21.46 6.83 3.87
C VAL A 127 21.33 5.34 3.54
N PHE A 128 21.71 4.94 2.32
CA PHE A 128 21.63 3.53 1.89
C PHE A 128 22.44 2.58 2.79
N GLN A 129 23.69 2.93 3.09
CA GLN A 129 24.56 2.09 3.95
C GLN A 129 24.05 1.98 5.39
N ASN A 130 23.23 2.93 5.84
CA ASN A 130 22.71 2.98 7.21
C ASN A 130 21.24 2.54 7.33
N LEU A 131 20.60 2.01 6.28
CA LEU A 131 19.18 1.67 6.30
C LEU A 131 18.84 0.67 7.40
N GLU A 132 19.69 -0.34 7.66
CA GLU A 132 19.41 -1.34 8.70
C GLU A 132 19.23 -0.71 10.09
N LYS A 133 20.02 0.33 10.41
CA LYS A 133 19.98 1.02 11.68
C LYS A 133 18.95 2.15 11.72
N ASN A 134 18.89 2.95 10.67
CA ASN A 134 18.16 4.22 10.66
C ASN A 134 16.82 4.15 9.93
N ALA A 135 16.65 3.20 9.02
CA ALA A 135 15.43 3.04 8.22
C ALA A 135 15.08 1.56 7.96
N PRO A 136 14.90 0.74 9.04
CA PRO A 136 14.69 -0.69 8.91
C PRO A 136 13.42 -1.05 8.12
N PHE A 137 12.41 -0.17 8.08
CA PHE A 137 11.24 -0.37 7.22
C PHE A 137 11.64 -0.31 5.74
N VAL A 138 12.43 0.70 5.36
CA VAL A 138 12.90 0.87 3.97
C VAL A 138 13.70 -0.35 3.54
N LYS A 139 14.63 -0.83 4.39
CA LYS A 139 15.44 -2.01 4.09
C LYS A 139 14.60 -3.28 3.92
N ARG A 140 13.57 -3.46 4.76
CA ARG A 140 12.80 -4.70 4.85
C ARG A 140 11.66 -4.77 3.83
N TYR A 141 11.04 -3.64 3.52
CA TYR A 141 9.76 -3.59 2.77
C TYR A 141 9.82 -2.90 1.41
N CYS A 142 10.86 -2.10 1.15
CA CYS A 142 10.93 -1.29 -0.07
C CYS A 142 11.91 -1.86 -1.09
N VAL A 143 11.52 -1.80 -2.36
CA VAL A 143 12.44 -2.04 -3.48
C VAL A 143 13.33 -0.81 -3.63
N ILE A 144 14.63 -1.02 -3.76
CA ILE A 144 15.60 0.06 -3.90
C ILE A 144 16.36 -0.12 -5.21
N ALA A 145 16.53 0.98 -5.95
CA ALA A 145 17.21 1.01 -7.23
C ALA A 145 18.38 1.98 -7.15
N LYS A 146 19.59 1.55 -7.51
CA LYS A 146 20.74 2.46 -7.69
C LYS A 146 20.61 3.18 -9.02
N THR A 147 20.49 4.51 -8.99
CA THR A 147 20.36 5.35 -10.17
C THR A 147 21.73 5.65 -10.79
N ASN A 148 21.70 6.19 -12.01
CA ASN A 148 22.90 6.52 -12.78
C ASN A 148 23.78 7.58 -12.11
N ASP A 149 23.20 8.42 -11.25
CA ASP A 149 23.88 9.52 -10.55
C ASP A 149 24.51 9.06 -9.22
N ASN A 150 24.68 7.75 -9.03
CA ASN A 150 25.14 7.12 -7.77
C ASN A 150 24.24 7.38 -6.56
N ASN A 151 23.01 7.85 -6.78
CA ASN A 151 21.97 7.93 -5.76
C ASN A 151 21.15 6.63 -5.73
N TYR A 152 20.30 6.51 -4.73
CA TYR A 152 19.36 5.42 -4.56
C TYR A 152 17.94 5.95 -4.62
N PHE A 153 17.06 5.15 -5.23
CA PHE A 153 15.66 5.48 -5.42
C PHE A 153 14.79 4.40 -4.80
N THR A 154 13.75 4.82 -4.08
CA THR A 154 12.66 3.93 -3.70
C THR A 154 11.31 4.57 -3.93
N ASN A 155 10.27 3.77 -4.13
CA ASN A 155 8.89 4.23 -4.27
C ASN A 155 7.93 3.13 -3.81
N VAL A 156 6.64 3.46 -3.73
CA VAL A 156 5.60 2.44 -3.55
C VAL A 156 5.39 1.71 -4.88
N CYS A 157 5.57 0.38 -4.89
CA CYS A 157 5.37 -0.43 -6.09
C CYS A 157 3.89 -0.40 -6.50
N ALA A 158 3.60 0.12 -7.69
CA ALA A 158 2.24 0.36 -8.15
C ALA A 158 1.89 -0.55 -9.34
N GLY A 159 1.25 -1.69 -9.07
CA GLY A 159 0.81 -2.63 -10.08
C GLY A 159 -0.35 -2.09 -10.92
N SER A 160 -0.29 -2.33 -12.23
CA SER A 160 -1.41 -2.17 -13.16
C SER A 160 -2.17 -3.49 -13.31
N PHE A 161 -3.34 -3.41 -13.93
CA PHE A 161 -4.12 -4.62 -14.25
C PHE A 161 -3.64 -5.23 -15.54
N ASP A 162 -3.52 -6.55 -15.49
CA ASP A 162 -3.12 -7.38 -16.61
C ASP A 162 -3.89 -8.71 -16.54
N ILE A 163 -3.65 -9.60 -17.48
CA ILE A 163 -4.38 -10.85 -17.68
C ILE A 163 -4.20 -11.82 -16.49
N ASN A 164 -3.05 -11.80 -15.81
CA ASN A 164 -2.79 -12.63 -14.63
C ASN A 164 -2.12 -11.88 -13.47
N ILE A 165 -2.24 -12.44 -12.26
CA ILE A 165 -1.74 -11.80 -11.02
C ILE A 165 -0.23 -11.61 -11.01
N ASN A 166 0.52 -12.50 -11.66
CA ASN A 166 1.98 -12.39 -11.73
C ASN A 166 2.40 -11.20 -12.58
N GLN A 167 1.79 -11.01 -13.75
CA GLN A 167 2.01 -9.84 -14.60
C GLN A 167 1.60 -8.55 -13.90
N MET A 168 0.46 -8.56 -13.18
CA MET A 168 0.03 -7.42 -12.38
C MET A 168 1.07 -7.02 -11.33
N ILE A 169 1.66 -8.00 -10.65
CA ILE A 169 2.71 -7.75 -9.64
C ILE A 169 4.00 -7.28 -10.30
N LEU A 170 4.47 -7.96 -11.37
CA LEU A 170 5.67 -7.59 -12.12
C LEU A 170 5.60 -6.16 -12.64
N SER A 171 4.42 -5.72 -13.11
CA SER A 171 4.19 -4.35 -13.54
C SER A 171 4.45 -3.31 -12.45
N GLY A 172 4.28 -3.68 -11.17
CA GLY A 172 4.60 -2.82 -10.04
C GLY A 172 6.11 -2.62 -9.83
N PHE A 173 6.93 -3.58 -10.25
CA PHE A 173 8.39 -3.50 -10.18
C PHE A 173 9.02 -2.82 -11.40
N ASN A 174 8.33 -2.80 -12.54
CA ASN A 174 8.86 -2.26 -13.79
C ASN A 174 9.34 -0.80 -13.69
N GLN A 175 8.68 0.03 -12.87
CA GLN A 175 9.13 1.42 -12.66
C GLN A 175 10.56 1.51 -12.10
N PHE A 176 10.96 0.56 -11.25
CA PHE A 176 12.32 0.52 -10.70
C PHE A 176 13.32 0.03 -11.75
N VAL A 177 12.92 -0.97 -12.54
CA VAL A 177 13.71 -1.50 -13.65
C VAL A 177 13.97 -0.40 -14.67
N GLU A 178 12.95 0.35 -15.08
CA GLU A 178 13.08 1.48 -16.00
C GLU A 178 14.06 2.55 -15.49
N LYS A 179 14.07 2.84 -14.19
CA LYS A 179 14.96 3.84 -13.58
C LYS A 179 16.44 3.46 -13.59
N VAL A 180 16.76 2.16 -13.59
CA VAL A 180 18.16 1.66 -13.58
C VAL A 180 18.63 1.16 -14.96
N THR A 181 17.74 1.13 -15.94
CA THR A 181 18.04 0.64 -17.29
C THR A 181 18.66 1.76 -18.13
N LYS A 182 19.94 1.63 -18.52
CA LYS A 182 20.57 2.49 -19.54
C LYS A 182 20.42 1.83 -20.91
N ASN A 183 19.95 2.57 -21.91
CA ASN A 183 19.88 2.12 -23.31
C ASN A 183 19.15 0.78 -23.54
N GLY A 184 18.15 0.45 -22.71
CA GLY A 184 17.39 -0.80 -22.83
C GLY A 184 18.08 -2.05 -22.25
N ILE A 185 19.27 -1.93 -21.67
CA ILE A 185 19.94 -3.02 -20.96
C ILE A 185 19.67 -2.88 -19.46
N SER A 186 18.79 -3.74 -18.94
CA SER A 186 18.47 -3.78 -17.52
C SER A 186 19.61 -4.39 -16.72
N ASN A 187 20.25 -3.60 -15.87
CA ASN A 187 21.20 -4.12 -14.90
C ASN A 187 20.47 -4.43 -13.58
N PHE A 188 20.04 -5.69 -13.43
CA PHE A 188 19.32 -6.15 -12.24
C PHE A 188 20.18 -6.15 -10.97
N ASP A 189 21.52 -6.09 -11.09
CA ASP A 189 22.43 -5.99 -9.93
C ASP A 189 22.28 -4.65 -9.20
N ASN A 190 21.68 -3.65 -9.86
CA ASN A 190 21.39 -2.35 -9.27
C ASN A 190 20.02 -2.29 -8.56
N ILE A 191 19.29 -3.42 -8.49
CA ILE A 191 17.98 -3.50 -7.83
C ILE A 191 18.11 -4.38 -6.59
N PHE A 192 17.82 -3.78 -5.44
CA PHE A 192 17.76 -4.47 -4.15
C PHE A 192 16.30 -4.74 -3.82
N PHE A 193 15.95 -6.02 -3.78
CA PHE A 193 14.60 -6.45 -3.48
C PHE A 193 14.40 -6.63 -1.97
N PRO A 194 13.20 -6.34 -1.45
CA PRO A 194 12.90 -6.42 -0.02
C PRO A 194 12.60 -7.86 0.41
N ASP A 195 12.81 -8.18 1.69
CA ASP A 195 12.36 -9.47 2.21
C ASP A 195 10.83 -9.58 2.20
N ILE A 196 10.10 -8.46 2.33
CA ILE A 196 8.65 -8.41 2.17
C ILE A 196 8.29 -7.34 1.14
N ALA A 197 7.92 -7.73 -0.08
CA ALA A 197 7.49 -6.78 -1.09
C ALA A 197 6.02 -6.38 -0.90
N ILE A 198 5.71 -5.09 -1.02
CA ILE A 198 4.34 -4.56 -1.00
C ILE A 198 4.02 -4.00 -2.39
N VAL A 199 2.99 -4.53 -3.04
CA VAL A 199 2.50 -3.99 -4.32
C VAL A 199 1.07 -3.49 -4.13
N VAL A 200 0.85 -2.22 -4.41
CA VAL A 200 -0.47 -1.58 -4.38
C VAL A 200 -1.03 -1.51 -5.80
N PHE A 201 -2.34 -1.62 -5.96
CA PHE A 201 -2.93 -1.71 -7.29
C PHE A 201 -3.73 -0.47 -7.66
N LYS A 202 -3.62 -0.11 -8.94
CA LYS A 202 -4.43 0.93 -9.58
C LYS A 202 -5.93 0.53 -9.56
N ARG A 203 -6.83 1.30 -10.18
CA ARG A 203 -8.19 0.89 -10.55
C ARG A 203 -8.20 0.53 -12.02
N SER A 204 -8.99 -0.48 -12.39
CA SER A 204 -9.28 -0.80 -13.78
C SER A 204 -10.77 -0.66 -14.03
N ASN A 205 -11.08 -0.18 -15.23
CA ASN A 205 -12.42 -0.11 -15.78
C ASN A 205 -12.79 -1.39 -16.54
N LEU A 206 -11.81 -2.27 -16.77
CA LEU A 206 -12.00 -3.56 -17.42
C LEU A 206 -12.36 -4.61 -16.36
N LYS A 207 -13.30 -5.50 -16.70
CA LYS A 207 -13.52 -6.73 -15.93
C LYS A 207 -12.37 -7.68 -16.25
N TYR A 208 -11.71 -8.21 -15.23
CA TYR A 208 -10.63 -9.19 -15.39
C TYR A 208 -10.88 -10.35 -14.41
N ASN A 209 -10.48 -11.55 -14.82
CA ASN A 209 -10.53 -12.71 -13.97
C ASN A 209 -9.18 -12.83 -13.28
N VAL A 210 -9.16 -12.79 -11.95
CA VAL A 210 -7.96 -13.18 -11.20
C VAL A 210 -8.14 -14.65 -10.86
N ASP A 211 -7.37 -15.51 -11.51
CA ASP A 211 -7.28 -16.90 -11.10
C ASP A 211 -6.32 -17.00 -9.90
N LEU A 212 -6.91 -17.13 -8.71
CA LEU A 212 -6.15 -17.28 -7.47
C LEU A 212 -5.60 -18.69 -7.27
N LYS A 213 -5.91 -19.68 -8.14
CA LYS A 213 -5.30 -21.02 -8.04
C LYS A 213 -3.79 -20.95 -8.22
N TYR A 214 -3.29 -19.99 -9.00
CA TYR A 214 -1.87 -19.73 -9.14
C TYR A 214 -1.25 -19.12 -7.87
N CYS A 215 -2.05 -18.71 -6.88
CA CYS A 215 -1.59 -18.27 -5.57
C CYS A 215 -1.33 -19.43 -4.59
N ASN A 216 -1.66 -20.67 -4.97
CA ASN A 216 -1.49 -21.86 -4.11
C ASN A 216 -0.07 -22.38 -4.05
N TYR A 217 0.83 -21.86 -4.88
CA TYR A 217 2.20 -22.34 -4.91
C TYR A 217 2.99 -21.77 -3.73
N VAL A 218 3.69 -22.65 -3.01
CA VAL A 218 4.73 -22.27 -2.03
C VAL A 218 5.66 -21.21 -2.64
N ARG A 219 5.98 -21.37 -3.93
CA ARG A 219 6.68 -20.41 -4.78
C ARG A 219 5.67 -19.69 -5.67
N PHE A 220 5.19 -18.54 -5.23
CA PHE A 220 4.16 -17.78 -5.93
C PHE A 220 4.73 -17.01 -7.13
N MET A 221 5.92 -16.42 -6.98
CA MET A 221 6.58 -15.63 -8.01
C MET A 221 8.09 -15.77 -7.92
N THR A 222 8.76 -15.70 -9.07
CA THR A 222 10.20 -15.45 -9.18
C THR A 222 10.41 -14.08 -9.80
N LEU A 223 11.18 -13.21 -9.13
CA LEU A 223 11.54 -11.88 -9.64
C LEU A 223 12.75 -11.97 -10.57
N TYR A 224 13.08 -10.86 -11.22
CA TYR A 224 14.14 -10.78 -12.24
C TYR A 224 15.53 -11.21 -11.75
N ASN A 225 15.80 -11.07 -10.44
CA ASN A 225 17.04 -11.50 -9.79
C ASN A 225 17.04 -12.99 -9.40
N GLY A 226 16.01 -13.75 -9.75
CA GLY A 226 15.85 -15.15 -9.36
C GLY A 226 15.32 -15.36 -7.94
N GLU A 227 15.09 -14.30 -7.16
CA GLU A 227 14.49 -14.44 -5.83
C GLU A 227 13.05 -14.90 -5.94
N VAL A 228 12.72 -15.84 -5.07
CA VAL A 228 11.40 -16.47 -5.04
C VAL A 228 10.61 -15.90 -3.89
N TYR A 229 9.34 -15.57 -4.15
CA TYR A 229 8.42 -15.05 -3.18
C TYR A 229 7.22 -15.97 -3.02
N SER A 230 6.72 -16.07 -1.79
CA SER A 230 5.41 -16.62 -1.48
C SER A 230 4.40 -15.49 -1.24
N LEU A 231 3.13 -15.78 -1.47
CA LEU A 231 2.06 -14.89 -1.08
C LEU A 231 1.98 -14.82 0.46
N ASN A 232 2.06 -13.61 1.03
CA ASN A 232 1.89 -13.40 2.46
C ASN A 232 0.46 -12.96 2.80
N ASN A 233 0.00 -11.84 2.25
CA ASN A 233 -1.37 -11.35 2.43
C ASN A 233 -1.90 -10.68 1.16
N LEU A 234 -3.22 -10.68 0.99
CA LEU A 234 -3.92 -9.92 -0.04
C LEU A 234 -5.14 -9.19 0.53
N LEU A 235 -5.32 -7.94 0.14
CA LEU A 235 -6.52 -7.18 0.46
C LEU A 235 -7.42 -7.14 -0.77
N VAL A 236 -8.58 -7.79 -0.68
CA VAL A 236 -9.48 -7.99 -1.82
C VAL A 236 -10.90 -7.57 -1.54
N LYS A 237 -11.57 -7.10 -2.58
CA LYS A 237 -12.96 -6.66 -2.55
C LYS A 237 -13.89 -7.87 -2.64
N ILE A 238 -14.68 -8.12 -1.61
CA ILE A 238 -15.63 -9.22 -1.58
C ILE A 238 -17.04 -8.72 -1.91
N PRO A 239 -17.79 -9.44 -2.76
CA PRO A 239 -19.21 -9.17 -2.94
C PRO A 239 -19.98 -9.53 -1.65
N LYS A 240 -20.62 -8.56 -1.00
CA LYS A 240 -21.68 -8.82 0.00
C LYS A 240 -23.04 -8.44 -0.58
N PHE A 241 -24.09 -9.02 -0.01
CA PHE A 241 -25.49 -8.91 -0.45
C PHE A 241 -26.01 -7.46 -0.60
N ILE A 242 -25.46 -6.50 0.16
CA ILE A 242 -25.97 -5.11 0.25
C ILE A 242 -24.89 -4.07 -0.10
N ALA A 243 -23.60 -4.42 0.03
CA ALA A 243 -22.48 -3.52 -0.26
C ALA A 243 -21.23 -4.31 -0.64
N PHE A 244 -20.27 -3.65 -1.31
CA PHE A 244 -18.93 -4.22 -1.46
C PHE A 244 -18.08 -3.84 -0.26
N ASP A 245 -17.33 -4.81 0.27
CA ASP A 245 -16.40 -4.60 1.37
C ASP A 245 -15.01 -5.15 1.00
N TYR A 246 -13.98 -4.76 1.73
CA TYR A 246 -12.63 -5.31 1.58
C TYR A 246 -12.33 -6.29 2.72
N GLU A 247 -11.76 -7.45 2.39
CA GLU A 247 -11.28 -8.44 3.34
C GLU A 247 -9.79 -8.69 3.13
N LEU A 248 -9.05 -8.70 4.24
CA LEU A 248 -7.67 -9.16 4.27
C LEU A 248 -7.66 -10.70 4.32
N ARG A 249 -6.98 -11.33 3.38
CA ARG A 249 -6.79 -12.79 3.34
C ARG A 249 -5.30 -13.13 3.42
N SER A 250 -4.96 -14.08 4.26
CA SER A 250 -3.60 -14.63 4.32
C SER A 250 -3.32 -15.53 3.11
N GLY A 251 -2.06 -15.64 2.72
CA GLY A 251 -1.61 -16.51 1.65
C GLY A 251 -1.94 -17.98 1.91
N GLU A 252 -1.82 -18.44 3.16
CA GLU A 252 -2.20 -19.79 3.57
C GLU A 252 -3.68 -20.08 3.32
N LYS A 253 -4.57 -19.16 3.74
CA LYS A 253 -6.01 -19.31 3.52
C LYS A 253 -6.34 -19.37 2.03
N VAL A 254 -5.69 -18.52 1.22
CA VAL A 254 -5.85 -18.50 -0.24
C VAL A 254 -5.37 -19.82 -0.86
N ALA A 255 -4.24 -20.36 -0.41
CA ALA A 255 -3.68 -21.62 -0.88
C ALA A 255 -4.62 -22.82 -0.60
N ILE A 256 -5.21 -22.86 0.61
CA ILE A 256 -6.15 -23.90 1.01
C ILE A 256 -7.45 -23.79 0.19
N GLU A 257 -8.04 -22.60 0.11
CA GLU A 257 -9.30 -22.38 -0.62
C GLU A 257 -9.17 -22.61 -2.14
N GLY A 258 -8.01 -22.30 -2.73
CA GLY A 258 -7.77 -22.51 -4.16
C GLY A 258 -7.70 -23.99 -4.56
N ASN A 259 -7.34 -24.89 -3.63
CA ASN A 259 -7.25 -26.34 -3.88
C ASN A 259 -8.64 -26.98 -4.05
N PHE A 260 -9.68 -26.38 -3.47
CA PHE A 260 -11.08 -26.82 -3.61
C PHE A 260 -11.79 -26.10 -4.78
N SER A 261 -11.17 -26.14 -5.96
CA SER A 261 -11.77 -25.94 -7.30
C SER A 261 -13.12 -25.18 -7.44
N LYS A 262 -13.24 -23.92 -6.99
CA LYS A 262 -14.45 -23.10 -7.31
C LYS A 262 -14.27 -21.62 -7.65
N TYR A 263 -13.07 -21.04 -7.59
CA TYR A 263 -12.95 -19.58 -7.66
C TYR A 263 -12.38 -19.04 -8.99
N PHE A 264 -13.06 -19.34 -10.11
CA PHE A 264 -13.14 -18.34 -11.18
C PHE A 264 -14.11 -17.26 -10.72
N VAL A 265 -13.66 -16.34 -9.89
CA VAL A 265 -14.53 -15.21 -9.57
C VAL A 265 -14.26 -14.13 -10.61
N LYS A 266 -15.30 -13.83 -11.37
CA LYS A 266 -15.32 -12.72 -12.32
C LYS A 266 -15.37 -11.43 -11.53
N TYR A 267 -14.20 -10.93 -11.14
CA TYR A 267 -14.12 -9.73 -10.33
C TYR A 267 -14.30 -8.49 -11.22
N SER A 268 -15.33 -7.69 -10.92
CA SER A 268 -15.49 -6.36 -11.53
C SER A 268 -14.60 -5.35 -10.80
N ASN A 269 -13.94 -4.47 -11.56
CA ASN A 269 -13.30 -3.20 -11.19
C ASN A 269 -12.80 -3.08 -9.74
N SER A 270 -11.47 -2.96 -9.57
CA SER A 270 -10.80 -2.61 -8.29
C SER A 270 -10.82 -3.73 -7.24
N TYR A 271 -10.71 -4.98 -7.68
CA TYR A 271 -10.77 -6.16 -6.80
C TYR A 271 -9.61 -6.24 -5.82
N LEU A 272 -8.40 -6.22 -6.35
CA LEU A 272 -7.19 -6.30 -5.54
C LEU A 272 -6.77 -4.88 -5.18
N ALA A 273 -6.61 -4.61 -3.88
CA ALA A 273 -6.15 -3.31 -3.41
C ALA A 273 -4.64 -3.28 -3.19
N PHE A 274 -4.11 -4.27 -2.46
CA PHE A 274 -2.68 -4.49 -2.36
C PHE A 274 -2.40 -5.97 -2.05
N ILE A 275 -1.14 -6.34 -2.24
CA ILE A 275 -0.59 -7.65 -1.90
C ILE A 275 0.73 -7.47 -1.17
N THR A 276 1.01 -8.36 -0.23
CA THR A 276 2.33 -8.51 0.37
C THR A 276 2.90 -9.87 0.02
N LEU A 277 4.17 -9.89 -0.34
CA LEU A 277 4.90 -11.06 -0.78
C LEU A 277 6.09 -11.25 0.14
N LYS A 278 6.35 -12.48 0.59
CA LYS A 278 7.48 -12.77 1.48
C LYS A 278 8.54 -13.56 0.71
N SER A 279 9.78 -13.09 0.75
CA SER A 279 10.91 -13.77 0.14
C SER A 279 11.13 -15.13 0.80
N ILE A 280 11.27 -16.15 -0.03
CA ILE A 280 11.64 -17.51 0.35
C ILE A 280 13.15 -17.57 0.20
N LYS A 281 13.86 -17.31 1.29
CA LYS A 281 15.30 -17.53 1.30
C LYS A 281 15.53 -19.02 1.06
N SER A 282 16.27 -19.36 0.01
CA SER A 282 16.76 -20.72 -0.17
C SER A 282 17.58 -21.07 1.07
N LEU A 283 17.12 -22.10 1.80
CA LEU A 283 17.91 -22.76 2.84
C LEU A 283 19.26 -23.22 2.28
#